data_AF-A0A7L4MYG9-F1
#
_entry.id   AF-A0A7L4MYG9-F1
#
_cell.length_a   1.000
_cell.length_b   1.000
_cell.length_c   1.000
_cell.angle_alpha   90.00
_cell.angle_beta   90.00
_cell.angle_gamma   90.00
#
_symmetry.space_group_name_H-M   'P 1'
#
loop_
_entity.id
_entity.type
_entity.pdbx_description
1 polymer ?
#
loop_
_entity_poly.entity_id
_entity_poly.type
_entity_poly.pdbx_seq_one_letter_code
_entity_poly.pdbx_strand_id
1 'polypeptide(L)'
;MDVINEALEEALAGGSRDTWTPTLVTVAPATLTIAHRQTRALLCECRVRFLSFMGVGRDVRAFAFIMAAGPGTFRCHRLWCEPNAAGLSEALQAACLVR
;
A
#
# COMPACT_ATOMS: atom_id res chain seq x y z
N MET A 1 13.33 -0.01 13.79
CA MET A 1 12.78 -0.26 12.44
C MET A 1 12.04 -1.60 12.36
N ASP A 2 12.30 -2.52 13.30
CA ASP A 2 11.85 -3.91 13.20
C ASP A 2 10.36 -4.08 13.46
N VAL A 3 9.77 -3.34 14.40
CA VAL A 3 8.32 -3.38 14.72
C VAL A 3 7.43 -3.11 13.51
N ILE A 4 7.86 -2.24 12.59
CA ILE A 4 7.07 -1.90 11.40
C ILE A 4 7.15 -3.01 10.34
N ASN A 5 8.33 -3.61 10.17
CA ASN A 5 8.51 -4.75 9.28
C ASN A 5 7.82 -6.00 9.83
N GLU A 6 7.84 -6.21 11.15
CA GLU A 6 7.06 -7.26 11.82
C GLU A 6 5.56 -7.03 11.65
N ALA A 7 5.06 -5.81 11.88
CA ALA A 7 3.66 -5.48 11.64
C ALA A 7 3.27 -5.65 10.15
N LEU A 8 4.19 -5.35 9.23
CA LEU A 8 4.02 -5.61 7.81
C LEU A 8 3.95 -7.13 7.54
N GLU A 9 4.85 -7.92 8.10
CA GLU A 9 4.88 -9.38 7.95
C GLU A 9 3.63 -10.04 8.56
N GLU A 10 3.23 -9.69 9.78
CA GLU A 10 2.01 -10.18 10.43
C GLU A 10 0.77 -9.81 9.63
N ALA A 11 0.71 -8.57 9.15
CA ALA A 11 -0.41 -8.11 8.36
C ALA A 11 -0.43 -8.84 6.99
N LEU A 12 0.71 -9.21 6.41
CA LEU A 12 0.73 -9.98 5.15
C LEU A 12 0.47 -11.48 5.36
N ALA A 13 0.69 -12.02 6.56
CA ALA A 13 0.45 -13.42 6.90
C ALA A 13 -1.03 -13.77 7.16
N GLY A 14 -1.89 -12.78 7.41
CA GLY A 14 -3.29 -12.99 7.81
C GLY A 14 -4.33 -12.75 6.71
N GLY A 15 -5.04 -13.80 6.29
CA GLY A 15 -6.31 -13.72 5.56
C GLY A 15 -6.45 -14.75 4.42
N SER A 16 -7.66 -15.29 4.21
CA SER A 16 -7.92 -16.07 2.99
C SER A 16 -7.97 -15.14 1.78
N ARG A 17 -7.13 -15.43 0.79
CA ARG A 17 -7.04 -14.69 -0.49
C ARG A 17 -8.36 -14.66 -1.26
N ASP A 18 -9.27 -15.60 -0.98
CA ASP A 18 -10.59 -15.70 -1.63
C ASP A 18 -11.51 -14.51 -1.30
N THR A 19 -11.18 -13.74 -0.26
CA THR A 19 -11.97 -12.58 0.19
C THR A 19 -11.41 -11.24 -0.28
N TRP A 20 -10.30 -11.24 -1.03
CA TRP A 20 -9.60 -10.01 -1.37
C TRP A 20 -10.31 -9.22 -2.45
N THR A 21 -10.43 -7.91 -2.22
CA THR A 21 -11.06 -7.01 -3.18
C THR A 21 -10.11 -6.76 -4.36
N PRO A 22 -10.53 -6.98 -5.62
CA PRO A 22 -9.69 -6.66 -6.77
C PRO A 22 -9.59 -5.14 -6.92
N THR A 23 -8.38 -4.59 -6.83
CA THR A 23 -8.16 -3.15 -6.87
C THR A 23 -7.33 -2.70 -8.07
N LEU A 24 -7.60 -1.49 -8.55
CA LEU A 24 -6.73 -0.70 -9.41
C LEU A 24 -6.06 0.38 -8.56
N VAL A 25 -4.75 0.52 -8.70
CA VAL A 25 -3.95 1.51 -7.95
C VAL A 25 -3.38 2.51 -8.93
N THR A 26 -3.57 3.79 -8.64
CA THR A 26 -3.05 4.89 -9.45
C THR A 26 -2.18 5.78 -8.58
N VAL A 27 -0.93 5.94 -8.99
CA VAL A 27 0.05 6.80 -8.33
C VAL A 27 0.19 8.09 -9.12
N ALA A 28 -0.10 9.22 -8.49
CA ALA A 28 0.15 10.56 -8.99
C ALA A 28 1.08 11.30 -8.01
N PRO A 29 1.71 12.43 -8.40
CA PRO A 29 2.80 13.05 -7.61
C PRO A 29 2.48 13.33 -6.14
N ALA A 30 1.22 13.64 -5.80
CA ALA A 30 0.80 13.94 -4.42
C ALA A 30 -0.24 12.97 -3.85
N THR A 31 -0.75 12.04 -4.65
CA THR A 31 -1.91 11.20 -4.31
C THR A 31 -1.74 9.78 -4.82
N LEU A 32 -2.07 8.83 -3.97
CA LEU A 32 -2.23 7.42 -4.28
C LEU A 32 -3.73 7.09 -4.19
N THR A 33 -4.30 6.60 -5.28
CA THR A 33 -5.72 6.25 -5.35
C THR A 33 -5.87 4.75 -5.48
N ILE A 34 -6.74 4.15 -4.66
CA ILE A 34 -7.12 2.75 -4.71
C ILE A 34 -8.61 2.70 -5.04
N ALA A 35 -8.95 2.06 -6.16
CA ALA A 35 -10.33 1.89 -6.61
C ALA A 35 -10.62 0.42 -6.88
N HIS A 36 -11.90 0.03 -6.84
CA HIS A 36 -12.31 -1.31 -7.25
C HIS A 36 -12.05 -1.50 -8.75
N ARG A 37 -11.44 -2.62 -9.13
CA ARG A 37 -10.91 -2.83 -10.49
C ARG A 37 -11.98 -2.77 -11.58
N GLN A 38 -13.18 -3.31 -11.31
CA GLN A 38 -14.27 -3.38 -12.31
C GLN A 38 -15.17 -2.13 -12.28
N THR A 39 -15.80 -1.87 -11.14
CA THR A 39 -16.74 -0.74 -10.95
C THR A 39 -16.06 0.63 -10.93
N ARG A 40 -14.73 0.71 -10.79
CA ARG A 40 -13.97 1.96 -10.57
C ARG A 40 -14.42 2.75 -9.34
N ALA A 41 -15.18 2.13 -8.43
CA ALA A 41 -15.59 2.76 -7.19
C ALA A 41 -14.36 3.09 -6.33
N LEU A 42 -14.28 4.32 -5.84
CA LEU A 42 -13.18 4.75 -4.98
C LEU A 42 -13.24 3.98 -3.65
N LEU A 43 -12.15 3.30 -3.31
CA LEU A 43 -12.00 2.60 -2.03
C LEU A 43 -11.18 3.43 -1.04
N CYS A 44 -10.14 4.10 -1.55
CA CYS A 44 -9.26 4.91 -0.73
C CYS A 44 -8.53 5.94 -1.58
N GLU A 45 -8.38 7.16 -1.04
CA GLU A 45 -7.44 8.16 -1.52
C GLU A 45 -6.44 8.46 -0.39
N CYS A 46 -5.16 8.33 -0.70
CA CYS A 46 -4.05 8.53 0.21
C CYS A 46 -3.20 9.70 -0.29
N ARG A 47 -2.90 10.67 0.58
CA ARG A 47 -1.95 11.74 0.24
C ARG A 47 -0.53 11.23 0.53
N VAL A 48 0.33 11.20 -0.48
CA VAL A 48 1.75 10.78 -0.36
C VAL A 48 2.45 11.49 0.80
N ARG A 49 1.99 12.70 1.08
CA ARG A 49 2.30 13.53 2.24
C ARG A 49 2.29 12.91 3.61
N PHE A 50 1.38 11.98 3.82
CA PHE A 50 1.20 11.33 5.09
C PHE A 50 1.69 9.89 5.05
N LEU A 51 2.29 9.45 3.93
CA LEU A 51 2.95 8.16 3.87
C LEU A 51 4.20 8.21 4.74
N SER A 52 4.20 7.43 5.81
CA SER A 52 5.31 7.36 6.76
C SER A 52 6.28 6.23 6.43
N PHE A 53 5.78 5.13 5.86
CA PHE A 53 6.58 3.97 5.51
C PHE A 53 5.93 3.18 4.38
N MET A 54 6.73 2.44 3.61
CA MET A 54 6.24 1.44 2.66
C MET A 54 7.30 0.36 2.47
N GLY A 55 6.87 -0.83 2.05
CA GLY A 55 7.77 -1.95 1.84
C GLY A 55 7.15 -3.09 1.06
N VAL A 56 8.03 -3.88 0.44
CA VAL A 56 7.70 -5.20 -0.13
C VAL A 56 8.00 -6.24 0.95
N GLY A 57 7.08 -7.19 1.14
CA GLY A 57 7.24 -8.28 2.10
C GLY A 57 8.24 -9.34 1.62
N ARG A 58 8.39 -10.42 2.41
CA ARG A 58 9.21 -11.58 2.00
C ARG A 58 8.71 -12.24 0.72
N ASP A 59 7.39 -12.31 0.53
CA ASP A 59 6.81 -12.62 -0.77
C ASP A 59 6.85 -11.36 -1.64
N VAL A 60 7.48 -11.45 -2.80
CA VAL A 60 7.68 -10.33 -3.74
C VAL A 60 6.38 -9.71 -4.25
N ARG A 61 5.23 -10.38 -4.10
CA ARG A 61 3.90 -9.88 -4.45
C ARG A 61 3.27 -9.05 -3.36
N ALA A 62 3.73 -9.23 -2.13
CA ALA A 62 3.17 -8.59 -0.97
C ALA A 62 3.73 -7.17 -0.82
N PHE A 63 2.86 -6.18 -0.78
CA PHE A 63 3.21 -4.77 -0.61
C PHE A 63 2.37 -4.16 0.50
N ALA A 64 2.94 -3.28 1.29
CA ALA A 64 2.12 -2.38 2.09
C ALA A 64 2.76 -1.02 2.30
N PHE A 65 1.91 -0.07 2.68
CA PHE A 65 2.33 1.26 3.09
C PHE A 65 1.53 1.71 4.31
N ILE A 66 2.15 2.58 5.10
CA ILE A 66 1.60 3.11 6.34
C ILE A 66 1.36 4.60 6.16
N MET A 67 0.15 5.03 6.51
CA MET A 67 -0.29 6.41 6.48
C MET A 67 -0.41 6.92 7.92
N ALA A 68 0.13 8.11 8.19
CA ALA A 68 -0.21 8.89 9.37
C ALA A 68 -1.64 9.44 9.19
N ALA A 69 -2.60 8.84 9.88
CA ALA A 69 -4.01 9.24 9.85
C ALA A 69 -4.34 10.37 10.83
N GLY A 70 -3.46 10.62 11.80
CA GLY A 70 -3.55 11.69 12.79
C GLY A 70 -2.38 11.61 13.79
N PRO A 71 -2.27 12.51 14.76
CA PRO A 71 -1.24 12.45 15.79
C PRO A 71 -1.27 11.09 16.51
N GLY A 72 -0.16 10.34 16.44
CA GLY A 72 -0.05 9.00 17.02
C GLY A 72 -0.93 7.91 16.38
N THR A 73 -1.67 8.22 15.30
CA THR A 73 -2.60 7.29 14.65
C THR A 73 -2.07 6.90 13.27
N PHE A 74 -1.89 5.60 13.05
CA PHE A 74 -1.37 5.05 11.80
C PHE A 74 -2.34 4.05 11.18
N ARG A 75 -2.38 4.03 9.85
CA ARG A 75 -3.18 3.08 9.07
C ARG A 75 -2.29 2.33 8.08
N CYS A 76 -2.27 1.01 8.17
CA CYS A 76 -1.57 0.15 7.22
C CYS A 76 -2.51 -0.26 6.08
N HIS A 77 -2.04 -0.14 4.85
CA HIS A 77 -2.73 -0.55 3.63
C HIS A 77 -1.93 -1.64 2.94
N ARG A 78 -2.51 -2.84 2.85
CA ARG A 78 -1.89 -4.02 2.24
C ARG A 78 -2.43 -4.24 0.84
N LEU A 79 -1.53 -4.58 -0.07
CA LEU A 79 -1.84 -4.93 -1.45
C LEU A 79 -1.09 -6.18 -1.86
N TRP A 80 -1.71 -6.93 -2.74
CA TRP A 80 -1.09 -8.06 -3.42
C TRP A 80 -1.04 -7.80 -4.91
N CYS A 81 0.18 -7.79 -5.43
CA CYS A 81 0.48 -7.39 -6.79
C CYS A 81 0.91 -8.62 -7.60
N GLU A 82 0.35 -8.80 -8.79
CA GLU A 82 0.76 -9.86 -9.71
C GLU A 82 1.46 -9.22 -10.92
N PRO A 83 2.62 -9.73 -11.38
CA PRO A 83 3.35 -10.90 -10.84
C PRO A 83 4.19 -10.60 -9.59
N ASN A 84 4.43 -9.32 -9.27
CA ASN A 84 5.15 -8.86 -8.08
C ASN A 84 4.81 -7.38 -7.80
N ALA A 85 5.30 -6.85 -6.67
CA ALA A 85 5.06 -5.50 -6.22
C ALA A 85 6.04 -4.43 -6.77
N ALA A 86 7.06 -4.82 -7.55
CA ALA A 86 8.17 -3.94 -7.93
C ALA A 86 7.68 -2.65 -8.59
N GLY A 87 6.83 -2.75 -9.61
CA GLY A 87 6.31 -1.58 -10.32
C GLY A 87 5.48 -0.63 -9.43
N LEU A 88 4.71 -1.17 -8.48
CA LEU A 88 3.96 -0.33 -7.54
C LEU A 88 4.89 0.33 -6.51
N SER A 89 5.83 -0.43 -5.94
CA SER A 89 6.79 0.11 -4.97
C SER A 89 7.67 1.20 -5.57
N GLU A 90 8.15 1.00 -6.81
CA GLU A 90 8.98 1.99 -7.52
C GLU A 90 8.19 3.26 -7.85
N ALA A 91 6.95 3.11 -8.35
CA ALA A 91 6.09 4.26 -8.66
C ALA A 91 5.77 5.09 -7.40
N LEU A 92 5.44 4.43 -6.28
CA LEU A 92 5.18 5.12 -5.03
C LEU A 92 6.45 5.72 -4.43
N GLN A 93 7.60 5.06 -4.57
CA GLN A 93 8.90 5.60 -4.17
C GLN A 93 9.22 6.88 -4.93
N ALA A 94 9.07 6.86 -6.26
CA ALA A 94 9.29 8.03 -7.09
C ALA A 94 8.37 9.18 -6.70
N ALA A 95 7.09 8.91 -6.44
CA ALA A 95 6.14 9.91 -5.95
C ALA A 95 6.55 10.51 -4.60
N CYS A 96 7.13 9.72 -3.69
CA CYS A 96 7.66 10.21 -2.42
C CYS A 96 8.92 11.10 -2.58
N LEU A 97 9.75 10.85 -3.61
CA LEU A 97 11.01 11.59 -3.83
C LEU A 97 10.80 12.94 -4.52
N VAL A 98 9.74 13.09 -5.32
CA VAL A 98 9.40 14.36 -5.98
C VAL A 98 8.57 15.31 -5.10
N ARG A 99 8.39 14.96 -3.83
CA ARG A 99 7.48 15.63 -2.90
C ARG A 99 8.22 16.28 -1.75
#